data_AF-X1PJ00-F1
#
_entry.id   AF-X1PJ00-F1
#
_cell.length_a   1.000
_cell.length_b   1.000
_cell.length_c   1.000
_cell.angle_alpha   90.00
_cell.angle_beta   90.00
_cell.angle_gamma   90.00
#
_symmetry.space_group_name_H-M   'P 1'
#
loop_
_entity.id
_entity.type
_entity.pdbx_description
1 polymer ?
#
loop_
_entity_poly.entity_id
_entity_poly.type
_entity_poly.pdbx_seq_one_letter_code
_entity_poly.pdbx_strand_id
1 'polypeptide(L)'
;GCAIFLSSQDLQLGRGETIEDTGKIFSRYVDAIMIRTFDQEEVVKMAQSSSIPVINGLTDLLHPCQALSDYYTLWNRKIDLQTIKFVYVGDGNNVCNSLLLGAAQLGIDIVVSNPQGYDPNPKIMEITKKIGNGKIVVQRDPLKAVQEADIVYTDVWTSMGKE
;
A
#
# COMPACT_ATOMS: atom_id res chain seq x y z
N GLY A 1 -14.19 13.14 15.51
CA GLY A 1 -14.48 11.72 15.81
C GLY A 1 -13.81 11.32 17.11
N CYS A 2 -14.17 10.16 17.65
CA CYS A 2 -13.50 9.51 18.77
C CYS A 2 -12.83 8.23 18.25
N ALA A 3 -11.63 7.89 18.73
CA ALA A 3 -10.91 6.69 18.31
C ALA A 3 -10.83 5.69 19.46
N ILE A 4 -11.08 4.42 19.14
CA ILE A 4 -10.92 3.29 20.06
C ILE A 4 -9.80 2.43 19.48
N PHE A 5 -8.76 2.19 20.27
CA PHE A 5 -7.68 1.28 19.91
C PHE A 5 -7.96 -0.11 20.48
N LEU A 6 -7.90 -1.13 19.61
CA LEU A 6 -8.06 -2.53 19.98
C LEU A 6 -6.86 -3.30 19.41
N SER A 7 -6.07 -3.91 20.29
CA SER A 7 -4.94 -4.74 19.87
C SER A 7 -5.40 -6.16 19.53
N SER A 8 -4.52 -6.96 18.93
CA SER A 8 -4.77 -8.39 18.71
C SER A 8 -4.99 -9.19 20.00
N GLN A 9 -4.58 -8.65 21.16
CA GLN A 9 -4.84 -9.26 22.47
C GLN A 9 -6.23 -8.93 23.00
N ASP A 10 -6.79 -7.80 22.60
CA ASP A 10 -8.13 -7.34 23.01
C ASP A 10 -9.23 -7.96 22.14
N LEU A 11 -8.87 -8.33 20.90
CA LEU A 11 -9.78 -8.91 19.92
C LEU A 11 -9.79 -10.44 20.02
N GLN A 12 -10.96 -11.03 19.77
CA GLN A 12 -11.14 -12.48 19.64
C GLN A 12 -10.86 -12.99 18.22
N LEU A 13 -10.34 -12.14 17.35
CA LEU A 13 -9.94 -12.47 15.98
C LEU A 13 -8.96 -13.64 16.00
N GLY A 14 -9.37 -14.78 15.45
CA GLY A 14 -8.58 -16.02 15.41
C GLY A 14 -8.59 -16.87 16.68
N ARG A 15 -9.28 -16.45 17.76
CA ARG A 15 -9.45 -17.23 19.01
C ARG A 15 -10.85 -17.82 19.20
N GLY A 16 -11.75 -17.62 18.24
CA GLY A 16 -13.11 -18.15 18.28
C GLY A 16 -14.12 -17.35 17.48
N GLU A 17 -13.75 -16.15 17.02
CA GLU A 17 -14.59 -15.29 16.20
C GLU A 17 -13.97 -15.09 14.81
N THR A 18 -14.82 -15.16 13.79
CA THR A 18 -14.42 -14.89 12.39
C THR A 18 -14.27 -13.40 12.17
N ILE A 19 -13.41 -13.00 11.21
CA ILE A 19 -13.24 -11.59 10.88
C ILE A 19 -14.53 -10.97 10.34
N GLU A 20 -15.36 -11.79 9.69
CA GLU A 20 -16.66 -11.42 9.18
C GLU A 20 -17.66 -11.12 10.30
N ASP A 21 -17.67 -11.92 11.36
CA ASP A 21 -18.56 -11.68 12.50
C ASP A 21 -18.12 -10.44 13.28
N THR A 22 -16.82 -10.24 13.47
CA THR A 22 -16.30 -9.00 14.09
C THR A 22 -16.68 -7.76 13.28
N GLY A 23 -16.58 -7.84 11.94
CA GLY A 23 -17.02 -6.76 11.06
C GLY A 23 -18.51 -6.41 11.23
N LYS A 24 -19.38 -7.43 11.29
CA LYS A 24 -20.82 -7.24 11.54
C LYS A 24 -21.11 -6.64 12.91
N ILE A 25 -20.39 -7.06 13.95
CA ILE A 25 -20.55 -6.55 15.32
C ILE A 25 -20.13 -5.08 15.38
N PHE A 26 -18.93 -4.74 14.88
CA PHE A 26 -18.45 -3.35 14.89
C PHE A 26 -19.33 -2.41 14.09
N SER A 27 -19.92 -2.88 12.99
CA SER A 27 -20.92 -2.13 12.23
C SER A 27 -22.13 -1.65 13.04
N ARG A 28 -22.36 -2.20 14.24
CA ARG A 28 -23.44 -1.76 15.16
C ARG A 28 -23.01 -0.74 16.20
N TYR A 29 -21.70 -0.51 16.35
CA TYR A 29 -21.15 0.30 17.45
C TYR A 29 -20.32 1.49 16.99
N VAL A 30 -19.73 1.45 15.79
CA VAL A 30 -18.83 2.50 15.29
C VAL A 30 -19.19 2.90 13.85
N ASP A 31 -18.67 4.05 13.41
CA ASP A 31 -18.96 4.61 12.09
C ASP A 31 -17.97 4.16 10.99
N ALA A 32 -16.77 3.70 11.37
CA ALA A 32 -15.74 3.22 10.44
C ALA A 32 -14.75 2.31 11.18
N ILE A 33 -14.08 1.43 10.43
CA ILE A 33 -13.04 0.54 10.93
C ILE A 33 -11.73 0.84 10.19
N MET A 34 -10.64 1.03 10.92
CA MET A 34 -9.29 0.94 10.38
C MET A 34 -8.67 -0.36 10.86
N ILE A 35 -8.13 -1.16 9.94
CA ILE A 35 -7.50 -2.43 10.26
C ILE A 35 -6.06 -2.46 9.75
N ARG A 36 -5.17 -2.94 10.60
CA ARG A 36 -3.80 -3.33 10.25
C ARG A 36 -3.68 -4.82 10.52
N THR A 37 -3.38 -5.60 9.49
CA THR A 37 -3.24 -7.05 9.58
C THR A 37 -2.18 -7.55 8.60
N PHE A 38 -1.95 -8.85 8.48
CA PHE A 38 -1.00 -9.43 7.55
C PHE A 38 -1.63 -9.66 6.18
N ASP A 39 -2.65 -10.51 6.10
CA ASP A 39 -3.28 -10.91 4.84
C ASP A 39 -4.23 -9.84 4.30
N GLN A 40 -4.10 -9.51 3.01
CA GLN A 40 -5.02 -8.61 2.33
C GLN A 40 -6.45 -9.15 2.28
N GLU A 41 -6.61 -10.48 2.21
CA GLU A 41 -7.92 -11.11 2.13
C GLU A 41 -8.77 -10.90 3.40
N GLU A 42 -8.12 -10.79 4.56
CA GLU A 42 -8.79 -10.45 5.82
C GLU A 42 -9.48 -9.08 5.74
N VAL A 43 -8.78 -8.08 5.20
CA VAL A 43 -9.35 -6.75 4.99
C VAL A 43 -10.54 -6.80 4.02
N VAL A 44 -10.43 -7.60 2.95
CA VAL A 44 -11.51 -7.76 1.96
C VAL A 44 -12.74 -8.41 2.58
N LYS A 45 -12.57 -9.50 3.33
CA LYS A 45 -13.66 -10.20 4.03
C LYS A 45 -14.34 -9.31 5.07
N MET A 46 -13.57 -8.56 5.85
CA MET A 46 -14.12 -7.59 6.81
C MET A 46 -14.93 -6.52 6.09
N ALA A 47 -14.42 -5.97 4.98
CA ALA A 47 -15.11 -4.95 4.20
C ALA A 47 -16.41 -5.48 3.57
N GLN A 48 -16.44 -6.71 3.08
CA GLN A 48 -17.64 -7.34 2.49
C GLN A 48 -18.73 -7.65 3.51
N SER A 49 -18.35 -7.89 4.77
CA SER A 49 -19.27 -8.27 5.85
C SER A 49 -19.70 -7.10 6.73
N SER A 50 -18.99 -5.97 6.66
CA SER A 50 -19.30 -4.75 7.41
C SER A 50 -20.27 -3.85 6.64
N SER A 51 -21.18 -3.18 7.34
CA SER A 51 -22.08 -2.17 6.74
C SER A 51 -21.53 -0.74 6.81
N ILE A 52 -20.28 -0.59 7.28
CA ILE A 52 -19.57 0.67 7.45
C ILE A 52 -18.23 0.63 6.70
N PRO A 53 -17.60 1.77 6.39
CA PRO A 53 -16.31 1.80 5.70
C PRO A 53 -15.20 1.07 6.48
N VAL A 54 -14.43 0.26 5.75
CA VAL A 54 -13.21 -0.41 6.25
C VAL A 54 -12.00 0.16 5.52
N ILE A 55 -11.03 0.64 6.28
CA ILE A 55 -9.81 1.28 5.79
C ILE A 55 -8.63 0.36 6.05
N ASN A 56 -7.90 0.01 5.00
CA ASN A 56 -6.63 -0.71 5.12
C ASN A 56 -5.55 0.24 5.66
N GLY A 57 -5.20 0.07 6.93
CA GLY A 57 -4.08 0.76 7.56
C GLY A 57 -2.74 0.26 7.02
N LEU A 58 -2.54 -1.05 6.95
CA LEU A 58 -1.39 -1.73 6.35
C LEU A 58 -1.66 -3.25 6.29
N THR A 59 -1.26 -3.89 5.19
CA THR A 59 -1.10 -5.35 5.01
C THR A 59 0.28 -5.69 4.46
N ASP A 60 0.62 -6.99 4.41
CA ASP A 60 1.84 -7.48 3.77
C ASP A 60 1.88 -7.14 2.26
N LEU A 61 0.69 -6.97 1.65
CA LEU A 61 0.56 -6.66 0.23
C LEU A 61 0.51 -5.16 -0.06
N LEU A 62 -0.19 -4.37 0.77
CA LEU A 62 -0.51 -2.96 0.49
C LEU A 62 -0.47 -2.08 1.73
N HIS A 63 -0.01 -0.84 1.54
CA HIS A 63 -0.05 0.26 2.48
C HIS A 63 -0.59 1.54 1.79
N PRO A 64 -1.89 1.57 1.43
CA PRO A 64 -2.45 2.62 0.57
C PRO A 64 -2.44 4.00 1.22
N CYS A 65 -2.60 4.07 2.55
CA CYS A 65 -2.55 5.33 3.29
C CYS A 65 -1.17 6.00 3.21
N GLN A 66 -0.08 5.21 3.20
CA GLN A 66 1.28 5.74 3.05
C GLN A 66 1.46 6.33 1.65
N ALA A 67 1.18 5.55 0.59
CA ALA A 67 1.32 6.02 -0.78
C ALA A 67 0.51 7.28 -1.07
N LEU A 68 -0.73 7.37 -0.57
CA LEU A 68 -1.55 8.58 -0.69
C LEU A 68 -0.89 9.79 -0.01
N SER A 69 -0.30 9.59 1.17
CA SER A 69 0.40 10.64 1.92
C SER A 69 1.68 11.08 1.20
N ASP A 70 2.39 10.16 0.54
CA ASP A 70 3.60 10.45 -0.23
C ASP A 70 3.27 11.32 -1.44
N TYR A 71 2.24 10.96 -2.22
CA TYR A 71 1.79 11.79 -3.34
C TYR A 71 1.23 13.13 -2.88
N TYR A 72 0.49 13.16 -1.77
CA TYR A 72 0.03 14.42 -1.18
C TYR A 72 1.20 15.32 -0.78
N THR A 73 2.28 14.74 -0.24
CA THR A 73 3.48 15.49 0.13
C THR A 73 4.11 16.17 -1.08
N LEU A 74 4.28 15.44 -2.17
CA LEU A 74 4.82 15.98 -3.42
C LEU A 74 3.92 17.06 -4.01
N TRP A 75 2.61 16.79 -4.07
CA TRP A 75 1.62 17.75 -4.55
C TRP A 75 1.60 19.04 -3.71
N ASN A 76 1.66 18.92 -2.37
CA ASN A 76 1.69 20.06 -1.46
C ASN A 76 2.97 20.89 -1.60
N ARG A 77 4.08 20.26 -2.05
CA ARG A 77 5.30 20.95 -2.45
C ARG A 77 5.23 21.60 -3.83
N LYS A 78 4.06 21.59 -4.48
CA LYS A 78 3.80 22.12 -5.82
C LYS A 78 4.64 21.45 -6.91
N ILE A 79 5.01 20.19 -6.70
CA ILE A 79 5.67 19.37 -7.71
C ILE A 79 4.60 18.88 -8.69
N ASP A 80 4.84 19.08 -9.98
CA ASP A 80 4.00 18.49 -11.02
C ASP A 80 4.32 17.00 -11.13
N LEU A 81 3.39 16.19 -10.62
CA LEU A 81 3.53 14.74 -10.55
C LEU A 81 3.63 14.07 -11.93
N GLN A 82 3.18 14.73 -12.99
CA GLN A 82 3.23 14.19 -14.35
C GLN A 82 4.57 14.44 -15.06
N THR A 83 5.42 15.31 -14.51
CA THR A 83 6.70 15.67 -15.13
C THR A 83 7.90 15.05 -14.42
N ILE A 84 7.72 14.52 -13.21
CA ILE A 84 8.82 13.99 -12.40
C ILE A 84 9.19 12.56 -12.78
N LYS A 85 10.48 12.25 -12.62
CA LYS A 85 10.98 10.90 -12.54
C LYS A 85 11.00 10.44 -11.07
N PHE A 86 9.99 9.67 -10.67
CA PHE A 86 9.96 9.04 -9.35
C PHE A 86 10.73 7.71 -9.39
N VAL A 87 11.70 7.52 -8.50
CA VAL A 87 12.48 6.26 -8.41
C VAL A 87 12.31 5.64 -7.03
N TYR A 88 11.84 4.39 -6.99
CA TYR A 88 11.84 3.57 -5.79
C TYR A 88 13.00 2.58 -5.85
N VAL A 89 13.84 2.54 -4.82
CA VAL A 89 14.98 1.62 -4.70
C VAL A 89 14.77 0.73 -3.48
N GLY A 90 14.74 -0.59 -3.67
CA GLY A 90 14.55 -1.54 -2.57
C GLY A 90 13.68 -2.74 -2.95
N ASP A 91 13.12 -3.40 -1.94
CA ASP A 91 12.22 -4.55 -2.12
C ASP A 91 10.84 -4.11 -2.67
N GLY A 92 10.25 -4.95 -3.53
CA GLY A 92 8.89 -4.87 -4.06
C GLY A 92 7.80 -5.13 -3.02
N ASN A 93 7.97 -4.56 -1.82
CA ASN A 93 7.13 -4.74 -0.65
C ASN A 93 5.78 -4.01 -0.77
N ASN A 94 5.02 -3.97 0.33
CA ASN A 94 3.72 -3.30 0.41
C ASN A 94 3.76 -1.80 0.03
N VAL A 95 4.79 -1.06 0.44
CA VAL A 95 4.97 0.35 0.07
C VAL A 95 5.21 0.46 -1.43
N CYS A 96 6.14 -0.34 -1.98
CA CYS A 96 6.41 -0.36 -3.42
C CYS A 96 5.14 -0.65 -4.24
N ASN A 97 4.41 -1.71 -3.88
CA ASN A 97 3.15 -2.08 -4.53
C ASN A 97 2.11 -0.95 -4.48
N SER A 98 2.03 -0.23 -3.37
CA SER A 98 1.06 0.85 -3.17
C SER A 98 1.41 2.10 -3.96
N LEU A 99 2.70 2.45 -4.01
CA LEU A 99 3.20 3.53 -4.87
C LEU A 99 2.92 3.18 -6.35
N LEU A 100 3.15 1.95 -6.78
CA LEU A 100 2.85 1.55 -8.17
C LEU A 100 1.38 1.73 -8.54
N LEU A 101 0.45 1.33 -7.66
CA LEU A 101 -0.98 1.56 -7.87
C LEU A 101 -1.32 3.05 -7.94
N GLY A 102 -0.80 3.85 -7.00
CA GLY A 102 -1.04 5.28 -6.98
C GLY A 102 -0.46 6.00 -8.20
N ALA A 103 0.75 5.63 -8.63
CA ALA A 103 1.38 6.16 -9.84
C ALA A 103 0.56 5.86 -11.09
N ALA A 104 0.09 4.62 -11.24
CA ALA A 104 -0.76 4.22 -12.35
C ALA A 104 -2.08 5.01 -12.39
N GLN A 105 -2.71 5.22 -11.22
CA GLN A 105 -3.96 5.95 -11.07
C GLN A 105 -3.81 7.45 -11.35
N LEU A 106 -2.68 8.05 -10.94
CA LEU A 106 -2.40 9.48 -11.05
C LEU A 106 -1.69 9.88 -12.35
N GLY A 107 -1.25 8.92 -13.16
CA GLY A 107 -0.51 9.17 -14.40
C GLY A 107 0.95 9.57 -14.17
N ILE A 108 1.59 8.98 -13.15
CA ILE A 108 2.96 9.29 -12.74
C ILE A 108 3.91 8.24 -13.32
N ASP A 109 5.02 8.70 -13.86
CA ASP A 109 6.11 7.83 -14.29
C ASP A 109 6.95 7.40 -13.08
N ILE A 110 7.09 6.09 -12.89
CA ILE A 110 7.82 5.51 -11.77
C ILE A 110 8.78 4.42 -12.23
N VAL A 111 10.01 4.49 -11.72
CA VAL A 111 11.05 3.48 -11.91
C VAL A 111 11.25 2.72 -10.62
N VAL A 112 11.18 1.39 -10.68
CA VAL A 112 11.51 0.51 -9.56
C VAL A 112 12.86 -0.12 -9.82
N SER A 113 13.76 0.01 -8.83
CA SER A 113 15.08 -0.61 -8.83
C SER A 113 15.22 -1.58 -7.68
N ASN A 114 15.22 -2.85 -8.02
CA ASN A 114 15.18 -3.96 -7.09
C ASN A 114 16.02 -5.13 -7.61
N PRO A 115 16.67 -5.90 -6.74
CA PRO A 115 17.37 -7.12 -7.14
C PRO A 115 16.39 -8.16 -7.69
N GLN A 116 16.90 -9.07 -8.53
CA GLN A 116 16.09 -10.17 -9.06
C GLN A 116 15.52 -11.00 -7.90
N GLY A 117 14.21 -11.31 -7.97
CA GLY A 117 13.51 -12.06 -6.93
C GLY A 117 12.79 -11.19 -5.89
N TYR A 118 13.07 -9.88 -5.86
CA TYR A 118 12.42 -8.90 -4.98
C TYR A 118 11.47 -8.01 -5.79
N ASP A 119 10.81 -8.60 -6.78
CA ASP A 119 9.92 -7.92 -7.71
C ASP A 119 8.61 -7.49 -7.07
N PRO A 120 8.06 -6.32 -7.48
CA PRO A 120 6.71 -5.96 -7.09
C PRO A 120 5.75 -7.09 -7.43
N ASN A 121 4.69 -7.21 -6.65
CA ASN A 121 3.77 -8.32 -6.77
C ASN A 121 3.21 -8.39 -8.21
N PRO A 122 3.28 -9.56 -8.89
CA PRO A 122 2.84 -9.68 -10.28
C PRO A 122 1.39 -9.27 -10.53
N LYS A 123 0.49 -9.51 -9.55
CA LYS A 123 -0.92 -9.10 -9.65
C LYS A 123 -1.05 -7.58 -9.63
N ILE A 124 -0.24 -6.90 -8.82
CA ILE A 124 -0.20 -5.44 -8.76
C ILE A 124 0.31 -4.88 -10.09
N MET A 125 1.38 -5.47 -10.64
CA MET A 125 1.90 -5.11 -11.96
C MET A 125 0.89 -5.33 -13.10
N GLU A 126 0.00 -6.32 -12.97
CA GLU A 126 -1.09 -6.52 -13.93
C GLU A 126 -2.19 -5.47 -13.78
N ILE A 127 -2.58 -5.14 -12.54
CA ILE A 127 -3.58 -4.11 -12.25
C ILE A 127 -3.09 -2.77 -12.77
N THR A 128 -1.84 -2.39 -12.51
CA THR A 128 -1.29 -1.11 -12.97
C THR A 128 -1.30 -0.98 -14.49
N LYS A 129 -1.06 -2.07 -15.23
CA LYS A 129 -1.19 -2.07 -16.70
C LYS A 129 -2.62 -1.86 -17.18
N LYS A 130 -3.62 -2.30 -16.42
CA LYS A 130 -5.05 -2.17 -16.77
C LYS A 130 -5.60 -0.78 -16.47
N ILE A 131 -5.18 -0.18 -15.36
CA ILE A 131 -5.67 1.15 -14.93
C ILE A 131 -4.78 2.30 -15.41
N GLY A 132 -3.57 1.99 -15.88
CA GLY A 132 -2.46 2.92 -15.91
C GLY A 132 -2.53 3.97 -17.01
N ASN A 133 -2.38 5.22 -16.58
CA ASN A 133 -2.05 6.38 -17.42
C ASN A 133 -0.56 6.79 -17.32
N GLY A 134 0.21 6.18 -16.41
CA GLY A 134 1.64 6.46 -16.16
C GLY A 134 2.56 5.28 -16.54
N LYS A 135 3.84 5.55 -16.74
CA LYS A 135 4.84 4.55 -17.16
C LYS A 135 5.55 3.93 -15.96
N ILE A 136 5.41 2.62 -15.81
CA ILE A 136 6.13 1.84 -14.80
C ILE A 136 7.30 1.10 -15.47
N VAL A 137 8.51 1.32 -14.96
CA VAL A 137 9.74 0.67 -15.48
C VAL A 137 10.44 -0.07 -14.35
N VAL A 138 10.88 -1.30 -14.60
CA VAL A 138 11.81 -2.00 -13.73
C VAL A 138 13.23 -1.84 -14.28
N GLN A 139 14.12 -1.21 -13.51
CA GLN A 139 15.52 -1.00 -13.85
C GLN A 139 16.40 -1.60 -12.75
N ARG A 140 17.12 -2.69 -13.06
CA ARG A 140 17.88 -3.46 -12.07
C ARG A 140 19.16 -2.78 -11.59
N ASP A 141 19.75 -1.93 -12.42
CA ASP A 141 20.95 -1.17 -12.06
C ASP A 141 20.52 0.09 -11.31
N PRO A 142 20.77 0.18 -9.98
CA PRO A 142 20.32 1.32 -9.19
C PRO A 142 20.96 2.62 -9.66
N LEU A 143 22.20 2.60 -10.17
CA LEU A 143 22.88 3.79 -10.67
C LEU A 143 22.18 4.33 -11.92
N LYS A 144 21.75 3.44 -12.82
CA LYS A 144 20.95 3.84 -13.99
C LYS A 144 19.54 4.26 -13.61
N ALA A 145 18.95 3.63 -12.59
CA ALA A 145 17.61 3.96 -12.13
C ALA A 145 17.56 5.40 -11.60
N VAL A 146 18.47 5.77 -10.70
CA VAL A 146 18.47 7.08 -10.01
C VAL A 146 19.06 8.22 -10.84
N GLN A 147 19.69 7.93 -11.99
CA GLN A 147 20.21 8.98 -12.87
C GLN A 147 19.10 9.97 -13.24
N GLU A 148 19.28 11.26 -12.96
CA GLU A 148 18.26 12.32 -13.21
C GLU A 148 16.91 12.08 -12.52
N ALA A 149 16.90 11.35 -11.40
CA ALA A 149 15.69 11.21 -10.57
C ALA A 149 15.37 12.53 -9.85
N ASP A 150 14.12 12.99 -9.95
CA ASP A 150 13.63 14.10 -9.13
C ASP A 150 13.36 13.65 -7.69
N ILE A 151 12.85 12.41 -7.55
CA ILE A 151 12.53 11.80 -6.27
C ILE A 151 13.17 10.42 -6.20
N VAL A 152 13.90 10.16 -5.11
CA VAL A 152 14.39 8.82 -4.76
C VAL A 152 13.73 8.43 -3.44
N TYR A 153 13.01 7.32 -3.46
CA TYR A 153 12.30 6.74 -2.32
C TYR A 153 12.88 5.36 -2.01
N THR A 154 12.97 5.02 -0.73
CA THR A 154 13.35 3.68 -0.27
C THR A 154 12.57 3.33 1.00
N ASP A 155 12.62 2.07 1.37
CA ASP A 155 12.04 1.56 2.61
C ASP A 155 13.02 0.59 3.27
N VAL A 156 12.76 0.23 4.53
CA VAL A 156 13.53 -0.78 5.25
C VAL A 156 13.54 -2.11 4.48
N TRP A 157 14.69 -2.78 4.48
CA TRP A 157 14.86 -4.04 3.72
C TRP A 157 14.17 -5.23 4.37
N THR A 158 14.00 -5.20 5.70
CA THR A 158 13.20 -6.16 6.46
C THR A 158 11.86 -5.53 6.79
N SER A 159 10.79 -6.06 6.19
CA SER A 159 9.42 -5.59 6.44
C SER A 159 8.78 -6.36 7.59
N MET A 160 7.55 -5.98 7.95
CA MET A 160 6.78 -6.64 9.02
C MET A 160 6.74 -8.16 8.82
N GLY A 161 7.10 -8.90 9.87
CA GLY A 161 6.98 -10.36 9.90
C GLY A 161 8.06 -11.14 9.13
N LYS A 162 9.06 -10.45 8.55
CA LYS A 162 10.23 -11.09 7.91
C LYS A 162 11.52 -10.61 8.57
N GLU A 163 12.13 -11.47 9.37
CA GLU A 163 13.52 -11.36 9.85
C GLU A 163 14.51 -11.86 8.80
#